data_AF-A0A2V6D784-F1
#
_entry.id   AF-A0A2V6D784-F1
#
_cell.length_a   1.000
_cell.length_b   1.000
_cell.length_c   1.000
_cell.angle_alpha   90.00
_cell.angle_beta   90.00
_cell.angle_gamma   90.00
#
_symmetry.space_group_name_H-M   'P 1'
#
loop_
_entity.id
_entity.type
_entity.pdbx_description
1 polymer ?
#
loop_
_entity_poly.entity_id
_entity_poly.type
_entity_poly.pdbx_seq_one_letter_code
_entity_poly.pdbx_strand_id
1 'polypeptide(L)'
;IFQVNLAQVHRVLQRLPQVDEVEVLRKLPGEIDIRIVERKPIAWITSEKEISDPFQSDVAFLIDARGVLMKERKLLPEYLGLPLITGCTNESLEPGKIVQSVEAKAALELLRLSAASFMQTRFQIREIDLSKGYCLVVTDKNHTRVTVGFDQLEKQIQRLEQFLVYADDSRREIETVNLLVQRNIPVTFMKPAADVINDTIDPEETPRIMKAIPVHPPAPPSGKGKSAPPASGKNQNGPQPFSLQKQNLEKKGGNGQ
;
A
#
# COMPACT_ATOMS: atom_id res chain seq x y z
N ILE A 1 40.72 -38.12 -6.62
CA ILE A 1 39.30 -38.45 -6.32
C ILE A 1 39.12 -39.25 -5.02
N PHE A 2 39.86 -40.34 -4.79
CA PHE A 2 39.72 -41.18 -3.58
C PHE A 2 40.14 -40.53 -2.26
N GLN A 3 41.04 -39.54 -2.32
CA GLN A 3 41.50 -38.78 -1.15
C GLN A 3 40.53 -37.67 -0.71
N VAL A 4 39.50 -37.37 -1.51
CA VAL A 4 38.53 -36.32 -1.16
C VAL A 4 37.66 -36.80 -0.01
N ASN A 5 37.61 -36.01 1.07
CA ASN A 5 36.71 -36.24 2.19
C ASN A 5 35.29 -35.78 1.82
N LEU A 6 34.42 -36.73 1.45
CA LEU A 6 33.05 -36.44 1.03
C LEU A 6 32.22 -35.77 2.14
N ALA A 7 32.46 -36.13 3.40
CA ALA A 7 31.76 -35.51 4.53
C ALA A 7 32.15 -34.04 4.70
N GLN A 8 33.41 -33.69 4.43
CA GLN A 8 33.83 -32.28 4.42
C GLN A 8 33.18 -31.51 3.27
N VAL A 9 33.15 -32.09 2.06
CA VAL A 9 32.48 -31.48 0.90
C VAL A 9 31.00 -31.24 1.19
N HIS A 10 30.30 -32.26 1.70
CA HIS A 10 28.91 -32.15 2.13
C HIS A 10 28.70 -31.01 3.14
N ARG A 11 29.51 -30.95 4.20
CA ARG A 11 29.40 -29.89 5.22
C ARG A 11 29.64 -28.48 4.65
N VAL A 12 30.56 -28.33 3.70
CA VAL A 12 30.84 -27.03 3.08
C VAL A 12 29.65 -26.61 2.22
N LEU A 13 29.13 -27.50 1.39
CA LEU A 13 27.98 -27.20 0.52
C LEU A 13 26.71 -26.93 1.35
N GLN A 14 26.46 -27.71 2.39
CA GLN A 14 25.28 -27.54 3.26
C GLN A 14 25.28 -26.22 4.06
N ARG A 15 26.43 -25.57 4.23
CA ARG A 15 26.52 -24.25 4.89
C ARG A 15 26.05 -23.10 3.98
N LEU A 16 25.90 -23.34 2.68
CA LEU A 16 25.45 -22.31 1.75
C LEU A 16 23.95 -22.07 1.95
N PRO A 17 23.49 -20.84 2.21
CA PRO A 17 22.07 -20.54 2.43
C PRO A 17 21.17 -20.91 1.24
N GLN A 18 21.72 -20.86 0.02
CA GLN A 18 20.99 -21.18 -1.22
C GLN A 18 20.77 -22.69 -1.41
N VAL A 19 21.42 -23.52 -0.59
CA VAL A 19 21.29 -24.96 -0.67
C VAL A 19 20.17 -25.42 0.25
N ASP A 20 19.27 -26.23 -0.30
CA ASP A 20 18.24 -26.94 0.46
C ASP A 20 18.77 -28.32 0.89
N GLU A 21 19.15 -29.12 -0.11
CA GLU A 21 19.64 -30.49 0.08
C GLU A 21 20.91 -30.73 -0.73
N VAL A 22 21.82 -31.54 -0.17
CA VAL A 22 23.07 -31.95 -0.81
C VAL A 22 23.25 -33.45 -0.62
N GLU A 23 23.59 -34.12 -1.71
CA GLU A 23 23.98 -35.51 -1.72
C GLU A 23 25.35 -35.62 -2.40
N VAL A 24 26.33 -36.20 -1.69
CA VAL A 24 27.70 -36.38 -2.20
C VAL A 24 28.03 -37.87 -2.16
N LEU A 25 28.16 -38.47 -3.34
CA LEU A 25 28.41 -39.89 -3.50
C LEU A 25 29.70 -40.13 -4.29
N ARG A 26 30.34 -41.26 -4.03
CA ARG A 26 31.47 -41.73 -4.84
C ARG A 26 30.98 -42.81 -5.79
N LYS A 27 31.26 -42.61 -7.07
CA LYS A 27 30.95 -43.56 -8.13
C LYS A 27 32.26 -44.13 -8.68
N LEU A 28 32.45 -45.43 -8.50
CA LEU A 28 33.67 -46.13 -8.91
C LEU A 28 33.73 -46.26 -10.43
N PRO A 29 34.94 -46.25 -11.04
CA PRO A 29 36.25 -46.28 -10.39
C PRO A 29 36.89 -44.91 -10.12
N GLY A 30 36.21 -43.77 -10.32
CA GLY A 30 36.92 -42.49 -10.19
C GLY A 30 36.09 -41.21 -10.24
N GLU A 31 34.78 -41.30 -10.04
CA GLU A 31 33.85 -40.18 -10.10
C GLU A 31 33.36 -39.82 -8.69
N ILE A 32 33.08 -38.54 -8.47
CA ILE A 32 32.27 -38.06 -7.34
C ILE A 32 31.05 -37.44 -7.96
N ASP A 33 29.89 -37.95 -7.58
CA ASP A 33 28.60 -37.40 -7.97
C ASP A 33 28.13 -36.46 -6.86
N ILE A 34 27.76 -35.24 -7.23
CA ILE A 34 27.27 -34.21 -6.31
C ILE A 34 25.92 -33.75 -6.84
N ARG A 35 24.87 -34.09 -6.11
CA ARG A 35 23.52 -33.61 -6.37
C ARG A 35 23.19 -32.51 -5.37
N ILE A 36 22.75 -31.36 -5.88
CA ILE A 36 22.38 -30.20 -5.07
C ILE A 36 20.95 -29.82 -5.45
N VAL A 37 20.10 -29.66 -4.45
CA VAL A 37 18.78 -29.05 -4.60
C VAL A 37 18.87 -27.61 -4.11
N GLU A 38 18.57 -26.68 -5.00
CA GLU A 38 18.53 -25.26 -4.66
C GLU A 38 17.28 -24.93 -3.84
N ARG A 39 17.45 -24.07 -2.84
CA ARG A 39 16.39 -23.56 -2.00
C ARG A 39 15.54 -22.59 -2.80
N LYS A 40 14.22 -22.80 -2.79
CA LYS A 40 13.27 -21.96 -3.50
C LYS A 40 12.75 -20.84 -2.60
N PRO A 41 13.04 -19.56 -2.89
CA PRO A 41 12.48 -18.46 -2.15
C PRO A 41 10.99 -18.27 -2.48
N ILE A 42 10.23 -17.75 -1.53
CA ILE A 42 8.80 -17.46 -1.68
C ILE A 42 8.46 -15.99 -1.50
N ALA A 43 9.38 -15.18 -0.98
CA ALA A 43 9.21 -13.75 -0.78
C ALA A 43 10.56 -13.03 -0.72
N TRP A 44 10.52 -11.71 -0.83
CA TRP A 44 11.54 -10.79 -0.36
C TRP A 44 11.22 -10.33 1.05
N ILE A 45 12.22 -10.01 1.85
CA ILE A 45 12.07 -9.44 3.18
C ILE A 45 13.11 -8.36 3.45
N THR A 46 12.70 -7.27 4.08
CA THR A 46 13.56 -6.18 4.52
C THR A 46 13.11 -5.63 5.87
N SER A 47 14.05 -5.08 6.64
CA SER A 47 13.76 -4.33 7.86
C SER A 47 13.25 -2.92 7.58
N GLU A 48 13.51 -2.39 6.38
CA GLU A 48 13.04 -1.06 5.97
C GLU A 48 11.54 -1.07 5.70
N LYS A 49 10.87 0.03 6.02
CA LYS A 49 9.44 0.20 5.76
C LYS A 49 9.18 0.68 4.33
N GLU A 50 10.02 1.56 3.84
CA GLU A 50 9.94 2.11 2.49
C GLU A 50 11.27 1.81 1.80
N ILE A 51 11.18 1.19 0.61
CA ILE A 51 12.34 0.79 -0.17
C ILE A 51 12.08 1.15 -1.63
N SER A 52 13.02 1.86 -2.25
CA SER A 52 12.84 2.35 -3.62
C SER A 52 12.87 1.22 -4.66
N ASP A 53 13.81 0.28 -4.49
CA ASP A 53 13.95 -0.91 -5.33
C ASP A 53 14.44 -2.09 -4.47
N PRO A 54 13.57 -3.04 -4.10
CA PRO A 54 13.98 -4.19 -3.31
C PRO A 54 14.94 -5.11 -4.08
N PHE A 55 14.99 -5.03 -5.41
CA PHE A 55 15.81 -5.92 -6.24
C PHE A 55 17.27 -5.46 -6.39
N GLN A 56 17.56 -4.22 -5.98
CA GLN A 56 18.91 -3.63 -6.00
C GLN A 56 19.38 -3.17 -4.63
N SER A 57 18.65 -3.52 -3.58
CA SER A 57 18.96 -3.08 -2.23
C SER A 57 19.83 -4.08 -1.47
N ASP A 58 20.89 -3.56 -0.86
CA ASP A 58 21.76 -4.34 0.03
C ASP A 58 21.06 -4.77 1.33
N VAL A 59 19.89 -4.20 1.66
CA VAL A 59 19.14 -4.54 2.88
C VAL A 59 18.00 -5.56 2.66
N ALA A 60 17.67 -5.88 1.40
CA ALA A 60 16.64 -6.85 1.07
C ALA A 60 17.22 -8.27 0.98
N PHE A 61 16.47 -9.26 1.45
CA PHE A 61 16.86 -10.67 1.42
C PHE A 61 15.75 -11.50 0.79
N LEU A 62 16.12 -12.57 0.12
CA LEU A 62 15.19 -13.63 -0.25
C LEU A 62 14.92 -14.51 0.97
N ILE A 63 13.68 -15.00 1.10
CA ILE A 63 13.28 -15.88 2.19
C ILE A 63 12.53 -17.10 1.66
N ASP A 64 12.87 -18.30 2.15
CA ASP A 64 12.18 -19.54 1.80
C ASP A 64 10.98 -19.82 2.71
N ALA A 65 10.22 -20.87 2.39
CA ALA A 65 9.05 -21.27 3.18
C ALA A 65 9.37 -21.70 4.62
N ARG A 66 10.63 -21.99 4.96
CA ARG A 66 11.09 -22.32 6.32
C ARG A 66 11.62 -21.10 7.06
N GLY A 67 11.65 -19.94 6.39
CA GLY A 67 12.14 -18.69 6.96
C GLY A 67 13.65 -18.49 6.87
N VAL A 68 14.38 -19.28 6.08
CA VAL A 68 15.83 -19.07 5.88
C VAL A 68 16.05 -17.90 4.94
N LEU A 69 16.86 -16.97 5.41
CA LEU A 69 17.29 -15.78 4.68
C LEU A 69 18.44 -16.13 3.73
N MET A 70 18.37 -15.60 2.52
CA MET A 70 19.39 -15.80 1.49
C MET A 70 19.59 -14.50 0.72
N LYS A 71 20.82 -14.28 0.29
CA LYS A 71 21.14 -13.25 -0.70
C LYS A 71 21.16 -13.87 -2.09
N GLU A 72 20.56 -13.15 -3.03
CA GLU A 72 20.66 -13.42 -4.45
C GLU A 72 22.11 -13.25 -4.89
N ARG A 73 22.65 -14.25 -5.60
CA ARG A 73 23.94 -14.10 -6.31
C ARG A 73 23.75 -13.47 -7.68
N LYS A 74 22.57 -13.72 -8.26
CA LYS A 74 22.09 -13.19 -9.52
C LYS A 74 20.59 -13.02 -9.39
N LEU A 75 20.09 -11.86 -9.79
CA LEU A 75 18.66 -11.60 -9.84
C LEU A 75 18.04 -12.40 -11.00
N LEU A 76 17.22 -13.40 -10.67
CA LEU A 76 16.47 -14.18 -11.66
C LEU A 76 15.12 -13.50 -11.93
N PRO A 77 14.58 -13.57 -13.17
CA PRO A 77 13.27 -12.97 -13.48
C PRO A 77 12.12 -13.47 -12.59
N GLU A 78 12.18 -14.73 -12.14
CA GLU A 78 11.20 -15.32 -11.22
C GLU A 78 11.15 -14.62 -9.85
N TYR A 79 12.26 -14.03 -9.39
CA TYR A 79 12.30 -13.32 -8.12
C TYR A 79 11.56 -11.98 -8.18
N LEU A 80 11.39 -11.40 -9.38
CA LEU A 80 10.67 -10.13 -9.56
C LEU A 80 9.17 -10.25 -9.28
N GLY A 81 8.62 -11.47 -9.38
CA GLY A 81 7.20 -11.73 -9.12
C GLY A 81 6.88 -12.03 -7.67
N LEU A 82 7.87 -12.20 -6.80
CA LEU A 82 7.69 -12.58 -5.41
C LEU A 82 7.13 -11.43 -4.57
N PRO A 83 6.27 -11.71 -3.57
CA PRO A 83 5.79 -10.71 -2.63
C PRO A 83 6.93 -10.12 -1.80
N LEU A 84 6.77 -8.88 -1.36
CA LEU A 84 7.72 -8.16 -0.51
C LEU A 84 7.20 -8.05 0.93
N ILE A 85 8.02 -8.44 1.90
CA ILE A 85 7.75 -8.27 3.33
C ILE A 85 8.59 -7.10 3.83
N THR A 86 7.95 -6.05 4.36
CA THR A 86 8.62 -4.82 4.81
C THR A 86 8.46 -4.62 6.32
N GLY A 87 9.31 -3.76 6.89
CA GLY A 87 9.20 -3.35 8.29
C GLY A 87 9.55 -4.43 9.32
N CYS A 88 10.36 -5.43 8.96
CA CYS A 88 10.83 -6.45 9.90
C CYS A 88 11.93 -5.89 10.83
N THR A 89 11.54 -5.10 11.84
CA THR A 89 12.48 -4.39 12.73
C THR A 89 12.77 -5.12 14.05
N ASN A 90 12.00 -6.15 14.39
CA ASN A 90 12.09 -6.88 15.65
C ASN A 90 13.22 -7.93 15.69
N GLU A 91 13.92 -8.14 14.57
CA GLU A 91 15.12 -8.97 14.49
C GLU A 91 16.10 -8.46 13.44
N SER A 92 17.36 -8.87 13.53
CA SER A 92 18.36 -8.57 12.51
C SER A 92 18.30 -9.63 11.40
N LEU A 93 18.21 -9.18 10.15
CA LEU A 93 18.18 -10.06 8.99
C LEU A 93 19.60 -10.37 8.53
N GLU A 94 19.98 -11.65 8.60
CA GLU A 94 21.30 -12.13 8.21
C GLU A 94 21.21 -13.34 7.27
N PRO A 95 22.02 -13.42 6.19
CA PRO A 95 22.04 -14.58 5.31
C PRO A 95 22.34 -15.89 6.06
N GLY A 96 21.57 -16.93 5.75
CA GLY A 96 21.68 -18.27 6.35
C GLY A 96 21.01 -18.40 7.71
N LYS A 97 20.50 -17.31 8.31
CA LYS A 97 19.70 -17.37 9.54
C LYS A 97 18.24 -17.65 9.21
N ILE A 98 17.55 -18.26 10.17
CA ILE A 98 16.11 -18.47 10.14
C ILE A 98 15.44 -17.34 10.92
N VAL A 99 14.48 -16.65 10.32
CA VAL A 99 13.67 -15.63 11.00
C VAL A 99 12.96 -16.21 12.21
N GLN A 100 13.00 -15.50 13.33
CA GLN A 100 12.41 -15.94 14.59
C GLN A 100 11.20 -15.14 15.02
N SER A 101 11.03 -13.92 14.50
CA SER A 101 9.93 -13.03 14.83
C SER A 101 8.57 -13.67 14.55
N VAL A 102 7.59 -13.35 15.39
CA VAL A 102 6.23 -13.88 15.27
C VAL A 102 5.57 -13.35 14.01
N GLU A 103 5.87 -12.10 13.68
CA GLU A 103 5.38 -11.34 12.53
C GLU A 103 5.87 -11.93 11.22
N ALA A 104 7.18 -12.22 11.09
CA ALA A 104 7.71 -12.85 9.88
C ALA A 104 7.18 -14.27 9.71
N LYS A 105 7.09 -15.06 10.80
CA LYS A 105 6.49 -16.40 10.76
C LYS A 105 5.02 -16.36 10.34
N ALA A 106 4.24 -15.42 10.90
CA ALA A 106 2.84 -15.23 10.53
C ALA A 106 2.69 -14.78 9.07
N ALA A 107 3.59 -13.93 8.57
CA ALA A 107 3.60 -13.51 7.17
C ALA A 107 3.90 -14.69 6.21
N LEU A 108 4.90 -15.52 6.53
CA LEU A 108 5.21 -16.73 5.76
C LEU A 108 4.05 -17.73 5.79
N GLU A 109 3.41 -17.90 6.94
CA GLU A 109 2.25 -18.78 7.07
C GLU A 109 1.04 -18.23 6.28
N LEU A 110 0.81 -16.92 6.31
CA LEU A 110 -0.20 -16.26 5.49
C LEU A 110 0.06 -16.49 3.99
N LEU A 111 1.30 -16.36 3.53
CA LEU A 111 1.67 -16.66 2.14
C LEU A 111 1.39 -18.12 1.79
N ARG A 112 1.77 -19.05 2.68
CA ARG A 112 1.55 -20.49 2.50
C ARG A 112 0.06 -20.83 2.38
N LEU A 113 -0.76 -20.33 3.30
CA LEU A 113 -2.20 -20.55 3.33
C LEU A 113 -2.90 -19.88 2.14
N SER A 114 -2.49 -18.66 1.79
CA SER A 114 -3.05 -17.96 0.63
C SER A 114 -2.72 -18.69 -0.67
N ALA A 115 -1.53 -19.29 -0.75
CA ALA A 115 -1.11 -20.06 -1.92
C ALA A 115 -1.85 -21.40 -2.08
N ALA A 116 -2.30 -21.99 -0.97
CA ALA A 116 -3.09 -23.22 -0.97
C ALA A 116 -4.61 -22.97 -1.18
N SER A 117 -5.06 -21.71 -1.03
CA SER A 117 -6.46 -21.32 -1.19
C SER A 117 -6.77 -20.89 -2.63
N PHE A 118 -8.05 -20.97 -3.01
CA PHE A 118 -8.59 -20.38 -4.23
C PHE A 118 -8.41 -18.83 -4.29
N MET A 119 -8.01 -18.20 -3.17
CA MET A 119 -7.66 -16.78 -3.12
C MET A 119 -6.63 -16.34 -4.15
N GLN A 120 -5.67 -17.18 -4.54
CA GLN A 120 -4.60 -16.77 -5.46
C GLN A 120 -5.08 -16.14 -6.79
N THR A 121 -6.28 -16.50 -7.25
CA THR A 121 -6.84 -15.93 -8.49
C THR A 121 -7.45 -14.55 -8.28
N ARG A 122 -7.86 -14.21 -7.06
CA ARG A 122 -8.63 -13.00 -6.72
C ARG A 122 -7.91 -12.02 -5.80
N PHE A 123 -6.94 -12.50 -5.04
CA PHE A 123 -6.15 -11.74 -4.09
C PHE A 123 -4.69 -12.21 -4.14
N GLN A 124 -3.89 -11.52 -4.95
CA GLN A 124 -2.46 -11.79 -5.16
C GLN A 124 -1.62 -10.89 -4.27
N ILE A 125 -1.26 -11.40 -3.10
CA ILE A 125 -0.40 -10.68 -2.14
C ILE A 125 0.85 -10.16 -2.85
N ARG A 126 1.06 -8.83 -2.79
CA ARG A 126 2.23 -8.13 -3.32
C ARG A 126 3.13 -7.62 -2.22
N GLU A 127 2.54 -7.12 -1.15
CA GLU A 127 3.27 -6.57 -0.02
C GLU A 127 2.67 -7.01 1.31
N ILE A 128 3.51 -7.24 2.30
CA ILE A 128 3.14 -7.46 3.70
C ILE A 128 3.99 -6.53 4.57
N ASP A 129 3.37 -5.51 5.15
CA ASP A 129 4.00 -4.58 6.08
C ASP A 129 3.86 -5.09 7.54
N LEU A 130 5.01 -5.31 8.18
CA LEU A 130 5.14 -5.76 9.58
C LEU A 130 5.35 -4.61 10.57
N SER A 131 5.50 -3.36 10.11
CA SER A 131 5.92 -2.20 10.91
C SER A 131 4.97 -1.85 12.05
N LYS A 132 3.73 -2.35 12.03
CA LYS A 132 2.75 -2.18 13.10
C LYS A 132 3.08 -3.00 14.35
N GLY A 133 3.79 -4.13 14.21
CA GLY A 133 4.19 -5.00 15.33
C GLY A 133 3.07 -5.79 16.04
N TYR A 134 1.79 -5.50 15.76
CA TYR A 134 0.64 -6.23 16.33
C TYR A 134 -0.29 -6.82 15.26
N CYS A 135 -0.06 -6.51 13.98
CA CYS A 135 -0.79 -7.03 12.84
C CYS A 135 0.07 -6.97 11.59
N LEU A 136 -0.37 -7.71 10.57
CA LEU A 136 0.13 -7.66 9.21
C LEU A 136 -0.77 -6.73 8.40
N VAL A 137 -0.19 -5.79 7.65
CA VAL A 137 -0.92 -5.02 6.66
C VAL A 137 -0.56 -5.54 5.28
N VAL A 138 -1.52 -6.18 4.64
CA VAL A 138 -1.32 -6.94 3.40
C VAL A 138 -1.90 -6.14 2.25
N THR A 139 -1.10 -5.92 1.21
CA THR A 139 -1.53 -5.22 0.00
C THR A 139 -1.48 -6.17 -1.19
N ASP A 140 -2.58 -6.24 -1.93
CA ASP A 140 -2.69 -6.99 -3.18
C ASP A 140 -2.31 -6.13 -4.39
N LYS A 141 -2.13 -6.76 -5.55
CA LYS A 141 -1.95 -6.15 -6.87
C LYS A 141 -2.97 -5.05 -7.20
N ASN A 142 -4.21 -5.18 -6.72
CA ASN A 142 -5.27 -4.20 -6.95
C ASN A 142 -5.30 -3.08 -5.87
N HIS A 143 -4.23 -2.94 -5.07
CA HIS A 143 -4.12 -1.99 -3.97
C HIS A 143 -5.13 -2.16 -2.82
N THR A 144 -5.91 -3.24 -2.81
CA THR A 144 -6.73 -3.63 -1.66
C THR A 144 -5.83 -3.87 -0.44
N ARG A 145 -6.17 -3.21 0.67
CA ARG A 145 -5.42 -3.31 1.93
C ARG A 145 -6.19 -4.13 2.96
N VAL A 146 -5.60 -5.23 3.39
CA VAL A 146 -6.19 -6.12 4.39
C VAL A 146 -5.34 -6.10 5.65
N THR A 147 -5.96 -5.84 6.79
CA THR A 147 -5.30 -5.96 8.10
C THR A 147 -5.58 -7.33 8.68
N VAL A 148 -4.53 -8.09 8.99
CA VAL A 148 -4.58 -9.49 9.44
C VAL A 148 -3.85 -9.63 10.77
N GLY A 149 -4.42 -10.37 11.73
CA GLY A 149 -3.74 -10.71 12.98
C GLY A 149 -2.79 -11.91 12.81
N PHE A 150 -1.98 -12.23 13.82
CA PHE A 150 -1.04 -13.35 13.74
C PHE A 150 -1.67 -14.73 13.97
N ASP A 151 -2.83 -14.78 14.64
CA ASP A 151 -3.49 -16.03 15.01
C ASP A 151 -4.70 -16.34 14.15
N GLN A 152 -5.09 -17.62 14.09
CA GLN A 152 -6.29 -18.08 13.37
C GLN A 152 -6.32 -17.59 11.91
N LEU A 153 -5.15 -17.58 11.26
CA LEU A 153 -4.95 -17.08 9.90
C LEU A 153 -5.89 -17.77 8.92
N GLU A 154 -6.13 -19.07 9.05
CA GLU A 154 -7.06 -19.83 8.21
C GLU A 154 -8.48 -19.25 8.27
N LYS A 155 -8.98 -18.94 9.47
CA LYS A 155 -10.30 -18.34 9.64
C LYS A 155 -10.35 -16.91 9.13
N GLN A 156 -9.24 -16.17 9.21
CA GLN A 156 -9.15 -14.82 8.65
C GLN A 156 -9.19 -14.88 7.12
N ILE A 157 -8.44 -15.80 6.50
CA ILE A 157 -8.44 -16.05 5.05
C ILE A 157 -9.82 -16.48 4.55
N GLN A 158 -10.48 -17.42 5.23
CA GLN A 158 -11.85 -17.83 4.88
C GLN A 158 -12.84 -16.67 4.92
N ARG A 159 -12.70 -15.75 5.88
CA ARG A 159 -13.53 -14.54 5.94
C ARG A 159 -13.20 -13.58 4.80
N LEU A 160 -11.92 -13.40 4.46
CA LEU A 160 -11.50 -12.60 3.32
C LEU A 160 -12.09 -13.16 2.01
N GLU A 161 -12.05 -14.47 1.82
CA GLU A 161 -12.66 -15.14 0.65
C GLU A 161 -14.14 -14.78 0.49
N GLN A 162 -14.91 -14.74 1.59
CA GLN A 162 -16.32 -14.36 1.57
C GLN A 162 -16.51 -12.90 1.15
N PHE A 163 -15.68 -11.99 1.64
CA PHE A 163 -15.71 -10.58 1.22
C PHE A 163 -15.37 -10.42 -0.25
N LEU A 164 -14.37 -11.14 -0.74
CA LEU A 164 -14.00 -11.12 -2.16
C LEU A 164 -15.16 -11.64 -3.03
N VAL A 165 -15.84 -12.74 -2.63
CA VAL A 165 -17.01 -13.25 -3.38
C VAL A 165 -18.12 -12.19 -3.41
N TYR A 166 -18.42 -11.60 -2.25
CA TYR A 166 -19.45 -10.56 -2.16
C TYR A 166 -19.11 -9.33 -3.03
N ALA A 167 -17.84 -8.93 -3.07
CA ALA A 167 -17.37 -7.81 -3.88
C ALA A 167 -17.53 -8.10 -5.38
N ASP A 168 -17.17 -9.31 -5.82
CA ASP A 168 -17.36 -9.78 -7.19
C ASP A 168 -18.86 -9.75 -7.57
N ASP A 169 -19.72 -10.34 -6.74
CA ASP A 169 -21.18 -10.40 -6.97
C ASP A 169 -21.82 -9.01 -7.01
N SER A 170 -21.33 -8.10 -6.17
CA SER A 170 -21.82 -6.72 -6.06
C SER A 170 -21.18 -5.77 -7.08
N ARG A 171 -20.22 -6.25 -7.88
CA ARG A 171 -19.39 -5.46 -8.81
C ARG A 171 -18.76 -4.23 -8.14
N ARG A 172 -18.23 -4.40 -6.93
CA ARG A 172 -17.51 -3.38 -6.19
C ARG A 172 -16.08 -3.83 -5.95
N GLU A 173 -15.15 -2.90 -5.88
CA GLU A 173 -13.77 -3.19 -5.52
C GLU A 173 -13.56 -2.88 -4.04
N ILE A 174 -12.93 -3.81 -3.33
CA ILE A 174 -12.59 -3.63 -1.92
C ILE A 174 -11.38 -2.71 -1.82
N GLU A 175 -11.51 -1.65 -1.04
CA GLU A 175 -10.38 -0.77 -0.71
C GLU A 175 -9.68 -1.25 0.56
N THR A 176 -10.44 -1.45 1.65
CA THR A 176 -9.88 -1.92 2.92
C THR A 176 -10.74 -3.00 3.59
N VAL A 177 -10.10 -3.95 4.28
CA VAL A 177 -10.76 -4.92 5.17
C VAL A 177 -9.95 -5.06 6.45
N ASN A 178 -10.60 -5.02 7.61
CA ASN A 178 -9.93 -5.26 8.90
C ASN A 178 -10.37 -6.57 9.55
N LEU A 179 -9.55 -7.63 9.38
CA LEU A 179 -9.85 -8.98 9.86
C LEU A 179 -9.46 -9.24 11.32
N LEU A 180 -8.84 -8.26 11.99
CA LEU A 180 -8.55 -8.33 13.43
C LEU A 180 -9.83 -8.47 14.26
N VAL A 181 -10.92 -7.88 13.78
CA VAL A 181 -12.23 -7.98 14.43
C VAL A 181 -12.94 -9.25 13.97
N GLN A 182 -13.56 -9.97 14.90
CA GLN A 182 -14.23 -11.24 14.58
C GLN A 182 -15.66 -11.07 14.04
N ARG A 183 -16.35 -9.98 14.41
CA ARG A 183 -17.74 -9.69 14.04
C ARG A 183 -17.84 -8.25 13.57
N ASN A 184 -18.82 -7.97 12.70
CA ASN A 184 -19.04 -6.63 12.13
C ASN A 184 -17.73 -6.07 11.53
N ILE A 185 -17.07 -6.90 10.72
CA ILE A 185 -15.77 -6.60 10.13
C ILE A 185 -15.87 -5.31 9.31
N PRO A 186 -15.10 -4.27 9.65
CA PRO A 186 -15.07 -3.06 8.86
C PRO A 186 -14.52 -3.35 7.46
N VAL A 187 -15.26 -2.91 6.45
CA VAL A 187 -14.90 -2.98 5.03
C VAL A 187 -15.21 -1.65 4.37
N THR A 188 -14.27 -1.13 3.57
CA THR A 188 -14.51 0.00 2.66
C THR A 188 -14.38 -0.46 1.23
N PHE A 189 -15.15 0.16 0.34
CA PHE A 189 -15.12 -0.11 -1.09
C PHE A 189 -14.61 1.12 -1.81
N MET A 190 -13.85 0.92 -2.89
CA MET A 190 -13.38 2.01 -3.73
C MET A 190 -14.59 2.77 -4.31
N LYS A 191 -14.45 4.09 -4.43
CA LYS A 191 -15.39 4.88 -5.20
C LYS A 191 -15.29 4.46 -6.68
N PRO A 192 -16.41 4.31 -7.40
CA PRO A 192 -16.37 4.12 -8.85
C PRO A 192 -15.55 5.23 -9.53
N ALA A 193 -14.77 4.88 -10.57
CA ALA A 193 -13.94 5.84 -11.29
C ALA A 193 -14.73 7.05 -11.82
N ALA A 194 -16.01 6.86 -12.16
CA ALA A 194 -16.90 7.93 -12.60
C ALA A 194 -17.13 9.01 -11.53
N ASP A 195 -17.20 8.62 -10.25
CA ASP A 195 -17.46 9.57 -9.15
C ASP A 195 -16.20 10.37 -8.80
N VAL A 196 -15.00 9.77 -8.95
CA VAL A 196 -13.72 10.44 -8.70
C VAL A 196 -13.41 11.52 -9.74
N ILE A 197 -13.78 11.29 -11.01
CA ILE A 197 -13.60 12.27 -12.09
C ILE A 197 -14.47 13.51 -11.83
N ASN A 198 -15.71 13.32 -11.38
CA ASN A 198 -16.63 14.42 -11.09
C ASN A 198 -16.19 15.26 -9.88
N ASP A 199 -15.56 14.66 -8.86
CA ASP A 199 -15.04 15.37 -7.68
C ASP A 199 -13.78 16.21 -8.01
N THR A 200 -13.07 15.95 -9.11
CA THR A 200 -11.81 16.65 -9.48
C THR A 200 -12.04 17.81 -10.46
N ILE A 201 -13.23 17.88 -11.08
CA ILE A 201 -13.62 19.00 -11.94
C ILE A 201 -14.38 20.01 -11.06
N ASP A 202 -13.66 20.89 -10.39
CA ASP A 202 -14.26 22.15 -9.94
C ASP A 202 -14.83 22.85 -11.19
N PRO A 203 -16.12 23.21 -11.24
CA PRO A 203 -16.65 23.98 -12.35
C PRO A 203 -15.93 25.35 -12.32
N GLU A 204 -14.97 25.53 -13.23
CA GLU A 204 -14.17 26.74 -13.34
C GLU A 204 -15.05 27.99 -13.24
N GLU A 205 -14.63 28.93 -12.40
CA GLU A 205 -15.16 30.28 -12.37
C GLU A 205 -15.20 30.83 -13.80
N THR A 206 -16.40 31.09 -14.30
CA THR A 206 -16.60 31.72 -15.61
C THR A 206 -15.72 32.97 -15.72
N PRO A 207 -14.81 33.07 -16.72
CA PRO A 207 -13.97 34.24 -16.84
C PRO A 207 -14.85 35.46 -17.12
N ARG A 208 -14.79 36.46 -16.23
CA ARG A 208 -15.42 37.77 -16.48
C ARG A 208 -14.70 38.43 -17.65
N ILE A 209 -15.24 38.28 -18.86
CA ILE A 209 -14.78 38.98 -20.05
C ILE A 209 -14.99 40.48 -19.81
N MET A 210 -13.93 41.21 -19.45
CA MET A 210 -13.93 42.66 -19.45
C MET A 210 -13.94 43.13 -20.91
N LYS A 211 -15.04 43.75 -21.36
CA LYS A 211 -15.13 44.37 -22.69
C LYS A 211 -14.06 45.46 -22.81
N ALA A 212 -13.27 45.41 -23.87
CA ALA A 212 -12.28 46.43 -24.19
C ALA A 212 -12.95 47.80 -24.37
N ILE A 213 -12.38 48.82 -23.73
CA ILE A 213 -12.75 50.22 -23.93
C ILE A 213 -12.24 50.62 -25.33
N PRO A 214 -13.09 51.14 -26.23
CA PRO A 214 -12.63 51.61 -27.53
C PRO A 214 -11.68 52.81 -27.37
N VAL A 215 -10.45 52.69 -27.85
CA VAL A 215 -9.51 53.81 -27.92
C VAL A 215 -9.88 54.64 -29.16
N HIS A 216 -10.38 55.86 -28.96
CA HIS A 216 -10.54 56.82 -30.04
C HIS A 216 -9.18 57.43 -30.43
N PRO A 217 -8.90 57.62 -31.73
CA PRO A 217 -7.67 58.27 -32.18
C PRO A 217 -7.69 59.77 -31.84
N PRO A 218 -6.51 60.38 -31.59
CA PRO A 218 -6.42 61.76 -31.10
C PRO A 218 -6.73 62.78 -32.21
N ALA A 219 -7.54 63.79 -31.88
CA ALA A 219 -7.77 64.96 -32.73
C ALA A 219 -6.72 66.07 -32.47
N PRO A 220 -6.31 66.85 -33.51
CA PRO A 220 -5.29 67.89 -33.41
C PRO A 220 -5.83 69.21 -32.81
N PRO A 221 -4.95 70.18 -32.44
CA PRO A 221 -5.20 71.12 -31.36
C PRO A 221 -5.82 72.45 -31.83
N SER A 222 -6.68 73.04 -30.99
CA SER A 222 -7.06 74.46 -31.09
C SER A 222 -7.44 75.08 -29.74
N GLY A 223 -6.60 76.04 -29.32
CA GLY A 223 -6.98 77.39 -28.88
C GLY A 223 -8.00 77.64 -27.74
N LYS A 224 -7.45 78.07 -26.59
CA LYS A 224 -7.89 79.17 -25.69
C LYS A 224 -9.39 79.39 -25.40
N GLY A 225 -9.77 79.37 -24.10
CA GLY A 225 -10.82 80.27 -23.60
C GLY A 225 -11.54 79.91 -22.29
N LYS A 226 -11.03 80.43 -21.17
CA LYS A 226 -11.68 81.06 -19.98
C LYS A 226 -12.97 80.49 -19.31
N SER A 227 -12.87 80.51 -17.96
CA SER A 227 -13.84 80.92 -16.90
C SER A 227 -15.01 80.00 -16.46
N ALA A 228 -15.12 79.87 -15.13
CA ALA A 228 -16.08 79.14 -14.27
C ALA A 228 -17.42 79.93 -14.03
N PRO A 229 -18.31 79.59 -13.06
CA PRO A 229 -19.05 78.36 -12.63
C PRO A 229 -20.60 78.65 -12.58
N PRO A 230 -21.50 78.14 -11.67
CA PRO A 230 -21.61 76.96 -10.77
C PRO A 230 -23.00 76.20 -10.79
N ALA A 231 -23.16 75.27 -9.82
CA ALA A 231 -24.41 74.69 -9.21
C ALA A 231 -25.07 73.49 -9.94
N SER A 232 -25.50 72.40 -9.28
CA SER A 232 -26.35 72.33 -8.08
C SER A 232 -26.28 70.96 -7.37
N GLY A 233 -26.76 70.93 -6.12
CA GLY A 233 -26.78 69.81 -5.14
C GLY A 233 -27.32 68.46 -5.63
N LYS A 234 -27.14 67.35 -4.90
CA LYS A 234 -27.24 67.17 -3.45
C LYS A 234 -26.31 66.04 -3.00
N ASN A 235 -25.66 66.28 -1.88
CA ASN A 235 -25.01 65.27 -1.05
C ASN A 235 -25.79 65.19 0.28
N GLN A 236 -25.45 64.19 1.11
CA GLN A 236 -25.84 63.97 2.52
C GLN A 236 -27.02 63.01 2.73
N ASN A 237 -26.97 61.98 3.59
CA ASN A 237 -26.03 61.57 4.65
C ASN A 237 -26.24 60.07 4.96
N GLY A 238 -25.20 59.36 5.42
CA GLY A 238 -25.34 58.13 6.24
C GLY A 238 -25.76 58.47 7.69
N PRO A 239 -25.44 57.68 8.74
CA PRO A 239 -25.01 56.28 8.83
C PRO A 239 -25.90 55.44 9.81
N GLN A 240 -25.51 54.18 10.08
CA GLN A 240 -26.14 53.18 10.98
C GLN A 240 -26.32 53.65 12.46
N PRO A 241 -27.05 52.91 13.35
CA PRO A 241 -26.40 51.83 14.14
C PRO A 241 -27.29 50.67 14.68
N PHE A 242 -26.62 49.53 14.94
CA PHE A 242 -26.66 48.61 16.10
C PHE A 242 -27.96 48.30 16.92
N SER A 243 -28.25 46.99 17.06
CA SER A 243 -28.34 46.19 18.32
C SER A 243 -29.66 45.56 18.88
N LEU A 244 -29.42 44.38 19.51
CA LEU A 244 -30.14 43.61 20.55
C LEU A 244 -31.31 42.68 20.15
N GLN A 245 -31.66 41.56 20.81
CA GLN A 245 -31.04 40.54 21.69
C GLN A 245 -32.20 39.62 22.17
N LYS A 246 -31.94 38.32 22.43
CA LYS A 246 -32.78 37.34 23.21
C LYS A 246 -34.12 36.90 22.56
N GLN A 247 -34.65 35.68 22.75
CA GLN A 247 -34.65 34.82 23.94
C GLN A 247 -35.11 33.38 23.61
N ASN A 248 -34.57 32.41 24.36
CA ASN A 248 -35.06 31.04 24.57
C ASN A 248 -36.46 30.99 25.22
N LEU A 249 -37.19 29.88 25.01
CA LEU A 249 -37.74 28.92 26.00
C LEU A 249 -38.86 28.08 25.32
N GLU A 250 -38.71 26.77 25.15
CA GLU A 250 -39.08 25.67 26.08
C GLU A 250 -40.51 25.12 25.93
N LYS A 251 -40.52 23.78 25.75
CA LYS A 251 -41.28 22.75 26.49
C LYS A 251 -42.61 22.18 25.96
N LYS A 252 -42.53 20.84 25.92
CA LYS A 252 -43.52 19.79 26.29
C LYS A 252 -44.71 19.66 25.34
N GLY A 253 -45.07 18.49 24.85
CA GLY A 253 -44.93 17.14 25.41
C GLY A 253 -46.33 16.51 25.38
N GLY A 254 -46.46 15.26 24.94
CA GLY A 254 -47.78 14.62 24.88
C GLY A 254 -47.73 13.23 24.30
N ASN A 255 -47.73 12.26 25.22
CA ASN A 255 -47.72 10.82 25.03
C ASN A 255 -49.15 10.29 24.79
N GLY A 256 -49.27 9.07 24.26
CA GLY A 256 -50.49 8.24 24.28
C GLY A 256 -51.05 7.97 22.88
N GLN A 257 -51.29 6.75 22.44
CA GLN A 257 -51.43 5.44 23.10
C GLN A 257 -50.90 4.34 22.19
#